data_AF-A0A7C5S792-F1
#
_entry.id   AF-A0A7C5S792-F1
#
_cell.length_a   1.000
_cell.length_b   1.000
_cell.length_c   1.000
_cell.angle_alpha   90.00
_cell.angle_beta   90.00
_cell.angle_gamma   90.00
#
_symmetry.space_group_name_H-M   'P 1'
#
loop_
_entity.id
_entity.type
_entity.pdbx_description
1 polymer ?
#
loop_
_entity_poly.entity_id
_entity_poly.type
_entity_poly.pdbx_seq_one_letter_code
_entity_poly.pdbx_strand_id
1 'polypeptide(L)'
;MLSEHVLQAVLEHKVRRRLWEYVVLLAVQGFFVGAFTPVVTVEVALPIGILTAGAGMALAWIREQRRLLGNPYQRLWLDASEIFLLLLVLGISALVASGFGLSLVVYQGHLSYVLFGYVLGSLLGEVGWRRRVFRQLPAEERYRYVQNLAPSLVFPYSVGHLRRLWRRWRQPKRQ
;
A
#
# COMPACT_ATOMS: atom_id res chain seq x y z
N MET A 1 20.46 11.58 -18.77
CA MET A 1 19.51 11.97 -17.70
C MET A 1 18.21 12.41 -18.36
N LEU A 2 17.04 11.98 -17.87
CA LEU A 2 15.76 12.51 -18.35
C LEU A 2 15.67 13.99 -17.99
N SER A 3 15.07 14.82 -18.86
CA SER A 3 14.80 16.21 -18.51
C SER A 3 13.82 16.30 -17.33
N GLU A 4 13.94 17.33 -16.49
CA GLU A 4 13.09 17.48 -15.31
C GLU A 4 11.59 17.48 -15.65
N HIS A 5 11.22 18.07 -16.79
CA HIS A 5 9.85 18.05 -17.29
C HIS A 5 9.33 16.64 -17.57
N VAL A 6 10.14 15.76 -18.17
CA VAL A 6 9.75 14.37 -18.42
C VAL A 6 9.62 13.62 -17.10
N LEU A 7 10.52 13.86 -16.14
CA LEU A 7 10.46 13.25 -14.83
C LEU A 7 9.17 13.62 -14.07
N GLN A 8 8.80 14.90 -14.10
CA GLN A 8 7.57 15.42 -13.50
C GLN A 8 6.33 14.81 -14.17
N ALA A 9 6.26 14.77 -15.50
CA ALA A 9 5.13 14.17 -16.21
C ALA A 9 4.94 12.69 -15.88
N VAL A 10 6.04 11.92 -15.76
CA VAL A 10 5.99 10.50 -15.37
C VAL A 10 5.50 10.36 -13.92
N LEU A 11 5.98 11.21 -13.01
CA LEU A 11 5.53 11.21 -11.62
C LEU A 11 4.03 11.51 -11.54
N GLU A 12 3.56 12.58 -12.18
CA GLU A 12 2.16 12.97 -12.18
C GLU A 12 1.25 11.87 -12.69
N HIS A 13 1.63 11.21 -13.79
CA HIS A 13 0.87 10.08 -14.32
C HIS A 13 0.73 8.94 -13.30
N LYS A 14 1.84 8.56 -12.64
CA LYS A 14 1.84 7.50 -11.61
C LYS A 14 1.01 7.91 -10.39
N VAL A 15 1.18 9.14 -9.91
CA VAL A 15 0.45 9.68 -8.75
C VAL A 15 -1.04 9.72 -9.03
N ARG A 16 -1.46 10.23 -10.20
CA ARG A 16 -2.87 10.30 -10.60
C ARG A 16 -3.52 8.93 -10.64
N ARG A 17 -2.83 7.94 -11.22
CA ARG A 17 -3.33 6.56 -11.27
C ARG A 17 -3.50 5.97 -9.87
N ARG A 18 -2.49 6.11 -9.00
CA ARG A 18 -2.58 5.62 -7.61
C ARG A 18 -3.69 6.31 -6.83
N LEU A 19 -3.90 7.61 -7.02
CA LEU A 19 -4.97 8.34 -6.38
C LEU A 19 -6.34 7.81 -6.81
N TRP A 20 -6.53 7.54 -8.10
CA TRP A 20 -7.75 6.87 -8.58
C TRP A 20 -7.95 5.49 -7.95
N GLU A 21 -6.91 4.68 -7.86
CA GLU A 21 -6.99 3.37 -7.20
C GLU A 21 -7.36 3.50 -5.71
N TYR A 22 -6.79 4.48 -4.98
CA TYR A 22 -7.21 4.78 -3.61
C TYR A 22 -8.68 5.20 -3.52
N VAL A 23 -9.14 6.08 -4.41
CA VAL A 23 -10.53 6.55 -4.42
C VAL A 23 -11.50 5.38 -4.66
N VAL A 24 -11.19 4.50 -5.62
CA VAL A 24 -11.99 3.31 -5.90
C VAL A 24 -12.01 2.36 -4.70
N LEU A 25 -10.83 2.08 -4.11
CA LEU A 25 -10.75 1.23 -2.91
C LEU A 25 -11.52 1.81 -1.74
N LEU A 26 -11.42 3.12 -1.49
CA LEU A 26 -12.17 3.81 -0.44
C LEU A 26 -13.67 3.78 -0.70
N ALA A 27 -14.12 3.98 -1.94
CA ALA A 27 -15.53 3.89 -2.28
C ALA A 27 -16.08 2.49 -2.02
N VAL A 28 -15.36 1.45 -2.45
CA VAL A 28 -15.74 0.04 -2.21
C VAL A 28 -15.77 -0.29 -0.73
N GLN A 29 -14.71 0.06 0.01
CA GLN A 29 -14.67 -0.23 1.45
C GLN A 29 -15.66 0.62 2.23
N GLY A 30 -15.89 1.87 1.83
CA GLY A 30 -16.89 2.76 2.43
C GLY A 30 -18.32 2.25 2.23
N PHE A 31 -18.61 1.68 1.05
CA PHE A 31 -19.87 0.98 0.82
C PHE A 31 -20.05 -0.20 1.79
N PHE A 32 -19.04 -1.04 1.97
CA PHE A 32 -19.11 -2.16 2.92
C PHE A 32 -19.22 -1.72 4.38
N VAL A 33 -18.49 -0.66 4.77
CA VAL A 33 -18.62 -0.06 6.10
C VAL A 33 -20.07 0.36 6.34
N GLY A 34 -20.70 1.08 5.41
CA GLY A 34 -22.10 1.48 5.53
C GLY A 34 -23.07 0.30 5.52
N ALA A 35 -22.85 -0.69 4.66
CA ALA A 35 -23.70 -1.88 4.56
C ALA A 35 -23.65 -2.76 5.82
N PHE A 36 -22.50 -2.86 6.48
CA PHE A 36 -22.30 -3.69 7.66
C PHE A 36 -22.40 -2.93 8.99
N THR A 37 -22.57 -1.60 8.98
CA THR A 37 -22.77 -0.82 10.22
C THR A 37 -23.88 -1.38 11.12
N PRO A 38 -25.05 -1.83 10.60
CA PRO A 38 -26.14 -2.33 11.46
C PRO A 38 -25.82 -3.62 12.24
N VAL A 39 -24.83 -4.38 11.80
CA VAL A 39 -24.48 -5.70 12.37
C VAL A 39 -23.17 -5.67 13.17
N VAL A 40 -22.56 -4.50 13.32
CA VAL A 40 -21.27 -4.31 13.97
C VAL A 40 -21.44 -3.39 15.19
N THR A 41 -20.70 -3.68 16.25
CA THR A 41 -20.54 -2.78 17.40
C THR A 41 -19.66 -1.59 17.01
N VAL A 42 -20.29 -0.49 16.60
CA VAL A 42 -19.61 0.71 16.07
C VAL A 42 -18.61 1.28 17.07
N GLU A 43 -18.88 1.17 18.37
CA GLU A 43 -18.00 1.60 19.46
C GLU A 43 -16.66 0.86 19.46
N VAL A 44 -16.62 -0.35 18.91
CA VAL A 44 -15.41 -1.15 18.75
C VAL A 44 -14.80 -0.94 17.37
N ALA A 45 -15.63 -0.96 16.32
CA ALA A 45 -15.16 -0.90 14.94
C ALA A 45 -14.54 0.45 14.58
N LEU A 46 -15.08 1.56 15.08
CA LEU A 46 -14.60 2.90 14.77
C LEU A 46 -13.19 3.16 15.36
N PRO A 47 -12.91 2.91 16.66
CA PRO A 47 -11.54 3.01 17.18
C PRO A 47 -10.56 2.11 16.43
N ILE A 48 -10.94 0.88 16.09
CA ILE A 48 -10.10 -0.02 15.29
C ILE A 48 -9.82 0.58 13.91
N GLY A 49 -10.83 1.15 13.25
CA GLY A 49 -10.68 1.87 11.98
C GLY A 49 -9.71 3.06 12.08
N ILE A 50 -9.77 3.84 13.17
CA ILE A 50 -8.85 4.97 13.41
C ILE A 50 -7.42 4.48 13.65
N LEU A 51 -7.23 3.46 14.49
CA LEU A 51 -5.92 2.89 14.77
C LEU A 51 -5.28 2.31 13.50
N THR A 52 -6.08 1.62 12.68
CA THR A 52 -5.63 1.06 11.41
C THR A 52 -5.32 2.14 10.38
N ALA A 53 -6.02 3.28 10.40
CA ALA A 53 -5.63 4.46 9.63
C ALA A 53 -4.28 5.03 10.08
N GLY A 54 -4.03 5.14 11.39
CA GLY A 54 -2.72 5.54 11.90
C GLY A 54 -1.60 4.59 11.46
N ALA A 55 -1.82 3.29 11.58
CA ALA A 55 -0.87 2.27 11.13
C ALA A 55 -0.65 2.31 9.61
N GLY A 56 -1.72 2.43 8.82
CA GLY A 56 -1.65 2.57 7.36
C GLY A 56 -0.86 3.80 6.93
N MET A 57 -1.03 4.92 7.64
CA MET A 57 -0.27 6.14 7.41
C MET A 57 1.22 5.95 7.69
N ALA A 58 1.58 5.34 8.82
CA ALA A 58 2.98 5.05 9.17
C ALA A 58 3.63 4.08 8.16
N LEU A 59 2.91 3.02 7.75
CA LEU A 59 3.39 2.07 6.74
C LEU A 59 3.55 2.73 5.37
N ALA A 60 2.62 3.60 4.95
CA ALA A 60 2.81 4.38 3.73
C ALA A 60 4.06 5.27 3.82
N TRP A 61 4.29 5.93 4.94
CA TRP A 61 5.48 6.75 5.15
C TRP A 61 6.78 5.93 5.00
N ILE A 62 6.85 4.76 5.64
CA ILE A 62 7.99 3.84 5.53
C ILE A 62 8.15 3.37 4.08
N ARG A 63 7.06 2.98 3.40
CA ARG A 63 7.09 2.61 1.97
C ARG A 63 7.65 3.71 1.08
N GLU A 64 7.28 4.97 1.33
CA GLU A 64 7.83 6.10 0.57
C GLU A 64 9.33 6.27 0.81
N GLN A 65 9.81 6.13 2.05
CA GLN A 65 11.24 6.16 2.36
C GLN A 65 12.00 5.01 1.69
N ARG A 66 11.43 3.80 1.67
CA ARG A 66 12.05 2.63 0.99
C ARG A 66 12.22 2.83 -0.51
N ARG A 67 11.43 3.71 -1.15
CA ARG A 67 11.59 4.04 -2.58
C ARG A 67 12.86 4.82 -2.88
N LEU A 68 13.51 5.39 -1.87
CA LEU A 68 14.80 6.07 -2.02
C LEU A 68 15.99 5.11 -2.00
N LEU A 69 15.80 3.87 -1.57
CA LEU A 69 16.86 2.85 -1.54
C LEU A 69 17.39 2.58 -2.95
N GLY A 70 18.72 2.61 -3.09
CA GLY A 70 19.39 2.28 -4.35
C GLY A 70 19.34 0.79 -4.69
N ASN A 71 19.18 -0.09 -3.68
CA ASN A 71 19.14 -1.53 -3.89
C ASN A 71 17.71 -2.03 -4.17
N PRO A 72 17.40 -2.50 -5.39
CA PRO A 72 16.06 -2.94 -5.76
C PRO A 72 15.63 -4.24 -5.06
N TYR A 73 16.57 -5.11 -4.67
CA TYR A 73 16.27 -6.40 -4.03
C TYR A 73 15.85 -6.22 -2.57
N GLN A 74 16.55 -5.35 -1.84
CA GLN A 74 16.20 -5.04 -0.45
C GLN A 74 14.80 -4.44 -0.36
N ARG A 75 14.46 -3.53 -1.29
CA ARG A 75 13.12 -2.97 -1.39
C ARG A 75 12.08 -4.05 -1.69
N LEU A 76 12.32 -4.91 -2.68
CA LEU A 76 11.38 -5.97 -3.06
C LEU A 76 11.10 -6.93 -1.89
N TRP A 77 12.13 -7.31 -1.14
CA TRP A 77 11.99 -8.15 0.05
C TRP A 77 11.15 -7.50 1.13
N LEU A 78 11.37 -6.20 1.40
CA LEU A 78 10.60 -5.46 2.40
C LEU A 78 9.15 -5.22 1.97
N ASP A 79 8.90 -4.99 0.68
CA ASP A 79 7.55 -4.88 0.14
C ASP A 79 6.83 -6.23 0.22
N ALA A 80 7.51 -7.34 -0.09
CA ALA A 80 6.95 -8.68 -0.01
C ALA A 80 6.67 -9.11 1.44
N SER A 81 7.58 -8.81 2.37
CA SER A 81 7.38 -9.13 3.79
C SER A 81 6.24 -8.32 4.39
N GLU A 82 6.05 -7.06 4.01
CA GLU A 82 4.91 -6.25 4.44
C GLU A 82 3.57 -6.86 3.98
N ILE A 83 3.47 -7.26 2.70
CA ILE A 83 2.27 -7.91 2.17
C ILE A 83 2.03 -9.25 2.87
N PHE A 84 3.08 -10.06 3.05
CA PHE A 84 2.98 -11.35 3.73
C PHE A 84 2.51 -11.19 5.19
N LEU A 85 3.08 -10.24 5.93
CA LEU A 85 2.69 -9.97 7.31
C LEU A 85 1.26 -9.44 7.40
N LEU A 86 0.83 -8.58 6.47
CA LEU A 86 -0.57 -8.13 6.40
C LEU A 86 -1.52 -9.31 6.19
N LEU A 87 -1.23 -10.18 5.22
CA LEU A 87 -2.04 -11.38 4.96
C LEU A 87 -2.03 -12.34 6.14
N LEU A 88 -0.89 -12.51 6.81
CA LEU A 88 -0.76 -13.34 8.01
C LEU A 88 -1.62 -12.80 9.15
N VAL A 89 -1.57 -11.49 9.41
CA VAL A 89 -2.40 -10.84 10.43
C VAL A 89 -3.89 -10.99 10.11
N LEU A 90 -4.28 -10.78 8.85
CA LEU A 90 -5.66 -10.98 8.42
C LEU A 90 -6.09 -12.45 8.60
N GLY A 91 -5.26 -13.41 8.21
CA GLY A 91 -5.52 -14.84 8.38
C GLY A 91 -5.66 -15.25 9.86
N ILE A 92 -4.73 -14.80 10.72
CA ILE A 92 -4.81 -15.04 12.17
C ILE A 92 -6.07 -14.40 12.74
N SER A 93 -6.42 -13.18 12.33
CA SER A 93 -7.63 -12.50 12.81
C SER A 93 -8.90 -13.28 12.48
N ALA A 94 -8.96 -13.92 11.30
CA ALA A 94 -10.08 -14.74 10.88
C ALA A 94 -10.19 -16.03 11.71
N LEU A 95 -9.06 -16.69 11.98
CA LEU A 95 -9.00 -17.88 12.84
C LEU A 95 -9.42 -17.54 14.28
N VAL A 96 -8.94 -16.43 14.83
CA VAL A 96 -9.30 -15.96 16.17
C VAL A 96 -10.79 -15.64 16.23
N ALA A 97 -11.34 -14.91 15.25
CA ALA A 97 -12.76 -14.60 15.16
C ALA A 97 -13.61 -15.88 15.11
N SER A 98 -13.18 -16.88 14.33
CA SER A 98 -13.81 -18.20 14.28
C SER A 98 -13.75 -18.92 15.63
N GLY A 99 -12.63 -18.84 16.35
CA GLY A 99 -12.47 -19.43 17.68
C GLY A 99 -13.38 -18.81 18.74
N PHE A 100 -13.73 -17.54 18.58
CA PHE A 100 -14.72 -16.84 19.41
C PHE A 100 -16.17 -17.03 18.95
N GLY A 101 -16.42 -17.82 17.89
CA GLY A 101 -17.76 -18.05 17.37
C GLY A 101 -18.41 -16.81 16.75
N LEU A 102 -17.61 -15.82 16.30
CA LEU A 102 -18.15 -14.65 15.62
C LEU A 102 -18.76 -15.07 14.29
N SER A 103 -19.96 -14.57 14.01
CA SER A 103 -20.57 -14.78 12.69
C SER A 103 -19.68 -14.17 11.61
N LEU A 104 -19.62 -14.84 10.45
CA LEU A 104 -18.81 -14.37 9.32
C LEU A 104 -19.17 -12.94 8.91
N VAL A 105 -20.46 -12.59 9.00
CA VAL A 105 -20.97 -11.24 8.68
C VAL A 105 -20.44 -10.19 9.65
N VAL A 106 -20.42 -10.48 10.96
CA VAL A 106 -19.88 -9.56 11.98
C VAL A 106 -18.37 -9.37 11.78
N TYR A 107 -17.64 -10.45 11.47
CA TYR A 107 -16.21 -10.37 11.15
C TYR A 107 -15.94 -9.53 9.90
N GLN A 108 -16.67 -9.78 8.80
CA GLN A 108 -16.57 -9.00 7.57
C GLN A 108 -16.89 -7.52 7.80
N GLY A 109 -17.86 -7.24 8.67
CA GLY A 109 -18.19 -5.89 9.10
C GLY A 109 -16.99 -5.20 9.76
N HIS A 110 -16.39 -5.78 10.80
CA HIS A 110 -15.19 -5.21 11.44
C HIS A 110 -14.01 -5.10 10.47
N LEU A 111 -13.82 -6.11 9.61
CA LEU A 111 -12.77 -6.11 8.60
C LEU A 111 -12.93 -4.95 7.61
N SER A 112 -14.16 -4.58 7.25
CA SER A 112 -14.41 -3.44 6.37
C SER A 112 -13.95 -2.11 6.97
N TYR A 113 -14.15 -1.91 8.29
CA TYR A 113 -13.62 -0.74 9.02
C TYR A 113 -12.09 -0.75 9.04
N VAL A 114 -11.47 -1.90 9.30
CA VAL A 114 -10.01 -2.08 9.28
C VAL A 114 -9.43 -1.73 7.91
N LEU A 115 -10.03 -2.26 6.84
CA LEU A 115 -9.55 -2.04 5.47
C LEU A 115 -9.79 -0.59 5.02
N PHE A 116 -10.96 -0.03 5.33
CA PHE A 116 -11.25 1.38 5.05
C PHE A 116 -10.23 2.30 5.75
N GLY A 117 -10.03 2.10 7.05
CA GLY A 117 -9.03 2.81 7.84
C GLY A 117 -7.64 2.70 7.23
N TYR A 118 -7.17 1.47 6.98
CA TYR A 118 -5.86 1.21 6.38
C TYR A 118 -5.66 1.91 5.02
N VAL A 119 -6.65 1.84 4.13
CA VAL A 119 -6.58 2.48 2.79
C VAL A 119 -6.56 4.00 2.93
N LEU A 120 -7.41 4.56 3.80
CA LEU A 120 -7.46 6.01 4.05
C LEU A 120 -6.16 6.53 4.64
N GLY A 121 -5.67 5.85 5.68
CA GLY A 121 -4.39 6.11 6.31
C GLY A 121 -3.24 6.07 5.31
N SER A 122 -3.21 5.04 4.47
CA SER A 122 -2.18 4.89 3.44
C SER A 122 -2.17 6.04 2.44
N LEU A 123 -3.35 6.46 1.97
CA LEU A 123 -3.50 7.62 1.08
C LEU A 123 -2.95 8.89 1.75
N LEU A 124 -3.34 9.15 2.99
CA LEU A 124 -2.91 10.33 3.75
C LEU A 124 -1.40 10.32 4.00
N GLY A 125 -0.83 9.17 4.34
CA GLY A 125 0.62 9.01 4.56
C GLY A 125 1.42 9.27 3.29
N GLU A 126 1.00 8.70 2.16
CA GLU A 126 1.65 8.88 0.87
C GLU A 126 1.56 10.34 0.37
N VAL A 127 0.38 10.96 0.47
CA VAL A 127 0.19 12.38 0.11
C VAL A 127 0.99 13.29 1.05
N GLY A 128 0.95 13.03 2.35
CA GLY A 128 1.66 13.79 3.37
C GLY A 128 3.18 13.74 3.17
N TRP A 129 3.73 12.54 2.94
CA TRP A 129 5.14 12.36 2.67
C TRP A 129 5.58 13.10 1.41
N ARG A 130 4.83 12.99 0.30
CA ARG A 130 5.17 13.70 -0.95
C ARG A 130 5.15 15.22 -0.78
N ARG A 131 4.17 15.75 -0.05
CA ARG A 131 4.07 17.20 0.19
C ARG A 131 5.23 17.72 1.03
N ARG A 132 5.66 16.96 2.06
CA ARG A 132 6.68 17.39 3.01
C ARG A 132 8.11 17.06 2.56
N VAL A 133 8.34 15.83 2.12
CA VAL A 133 9.68 15.26 1.91
C VAL A 133 10.10 15.32 0.45
N PHE A 134 9.28 14.83 -0.48
CA PHE A 134 9.68 14.70 -1.90
C PHE A 134 10.18 16.02 -2.51
N ARG A 135 9.52 17.13 -2.17
CA ARG A 135 9.90 18.48 -2.64
C ARG A 135 11.27 18.93 -2.16
N GLN A 136 11.78 18.39 -1.07
CA GLN A 136 13.07 18.75 -0.48
C GLN A 136 14.20 17.83 -0.92
N LEU A 137 13.88 16.73 -1.61
CA LEU A 137 14.89 15.76 -2.06
C LEU A 137 15.80 16.33 -3.15
N PRO A 138 17.10 15.95 -3.17
CA PRO A 138 17.99 16.27 -4.27
C PRO A 138 17.56 15.57 -5.58
N ALA A 139 18.00 16.11 -6.71
CA ALA A 139 17.57 15.65 -8.04
C ALA A 139 17.78 14.14 -8.26
N GLU A 140 18.89 13.60 -7.77
CA GLU A 140 19.20 12.18 -7.88
C GLU A 140 18.21 11.29 -7.10
N GLU A 141 17.86 11.69 -5.88
CA GLU A 141 16.88 10.95 -5.08
C GLU A 141 15.47 11.06 -5.64
N ARG A 142 15.10 12.23 -6.19
CA ARG A 142 13.82 12.38 -6.91
C ARG A 142 13.76 11.44 -8.10
N TYR A 143 14.85 11.34 -8.87
CA TYR A 143 14.92 10.42 -10.00
C TYR A 143 14.74 8.97 -9.56
N ARG A 144 15.46 8.53 -8.51
CA ARG A 144 15.31 7.18 -7.94
C ARG A 144 13.89 6.94 -7.45
N TYR A 145 13.30 7.89 -6.72
CA TYR A 145 11.93 7.81 -6.26
C TYR A 145 10.95 7.57 -7.41
N VAL A 146 11.03 8.38 -8.47
CA VAL A 146 10.10 8.27 -9.61
C VAL A 146 10.30 6.95 -10.35
N GLN A 147 11.53 6.47 -10.51
CA GLN A 147 11.78 5.14 -11.07
C GLN A 147 11.14 4.03 -10.23
N ASN A 148 11.29 4.14 -8.91
CA ASN A 148 10.90 3.14 -7.93
C ASN A 148 9.41 3.19 -7.56
N LEU A 149 8.72 4.29 -7.88
CA LEU A 149 7.30 4.44 -7.70
C LEU A 149 6.54 3.48 -8.63
N ALA A 150 5.82 2.52 -8.06
CA ALA A 150 4.93 1.65 -8.81
C ALA A 150 3.71 2.43 -9.31
N PRO A 151 3.29 2.26 -10.58
CA PRO A 151 2.14 2.98 -11.13
C PRO A 151 0.80 2.54 -10.51
N SER A 152 0.75 1.36 -9.90
CA SER A 152 -0.44 0.78 -9.28
C SER A 152 -0.14 0.34 -7.84
N LEU A 153 -1.14 0.46 -6.98
CA LEU A 153 -1.21 -0.08 -5.63
C LEU A 153 -1.55 -1.57 -5.65
N VAL A 154 -2.54 -1.94 -6.45
CA VAL A 154 -3.08 -3.31 -6.52
C VAL A 154 -2.11 -4.24 -7.24
N PHE A 155 -1.48 -3.73 -8.32
CA PHE A 155 -0.53 -4.48 -9.13
C PHE A 155 0.80 -3.73 -9.22
N PRO A 156 1.59 -3.70 -8.14
CA PRO A 156 2.79 -2.86 -8.08
C PRO A 156 3.89 -3.29 -9.06
N TYR A 157 3.87 -4.56 -9.50
CA TYR A 157 4.82 -5.11 -10.47
C TYR A 157 4.09 -5.55 -11.74
N SER A 158 4.50 -5.00 -12.88
CA SER A 158 3.99 -5.50 -14.16
C SER A 158 4.56 -6.89 -14.46
N VAL A 159 3.79 -7.72 -15.17
CA VAL A 159 4.21 -9.05 -15.62
C VAL A 159 5.56 -8.98 -16.37
N GLY A 160 5.80 -7.92 -17.14
CA GLY A 160 7.07 -7.68 -17.82
C GLY A 160 8.25 -7.39 -16.89
N HIS A 161 8.01 -6.80 -15.70
CA HIS A 161 9.04 -6.60 -14.69
C HIS A 161 9.38 -7.92 -13.99
N LEU A 162 8.37 -8.70 -13.62
CA LEU A 162 8.53 -10.04 -13.04
C LEU A 162 9.25 -11.00 -14.00
N ARG A 163 8.89 -10.98 -15.29
CA ARG A 163 9.54 -11.80 -16.34
C ARG A 163 11.01 -11.43 -16.53
N ARG A 164 11.37 -10.15 -16.43
CA ARG A 164 12.77 -9.69 -16.49
C ARG A 164 13.59 -10.11 -15.27
N LEU A 165 13.01 -9.99 -14.07
CA LEU A 165 13.59 -10.51 -12.83
C LEU A 165 13.85 -12.01 -12.92
N TRP A 166 12.85 -12.77 -13.36
CA TRP A 166 12.96 -14.22 -13.48
C TRP A 166 14.04 -14.66 -14.49
N ARG A 167 14.14 -13.97 -15.64
CA ARG A 167 15.21 -14.23 -16.63
C ARG A 167 16.60 -13.95 -16.07
N ARG A 168 16.79 -12.88 -15.30
CA ARG A 168 18.08 -12.58 -14.65
C ARG A 168 18.48 -13.62 -13.61
N TRP A 169 17.51 -14.15 -12.86
CA TRP A 169 17.76 -15.24 -11.90
C TRP A 169 18.12 -16.56 -12.58
N ARG A 170 17.55 -16.83 -13.76
CA ARG A 170 17.84 -18.05 -14.54
C ARG A 170 19.18 -18.03 -15.29
N GLN A 171 19.82 -16.88 -15.43
CA GLN A 171 21.17 -16.80 -15.98
C GLN A 171 22.15 -16.69 -14.82
N PRO A 172 22.64 -17.83 -14.26
CA PRO A 172 23.77 -17.76 -13.35
C PRO A 172 24.90 -17.06 -14.10
N LYS A 173 25.51 -16.05 -13.47
CA LYS A 173 26.72 -15.43 -13.98
C LYS A 173 27.71 -16.57 -14.23
N ARG A 174 27.95 -16.89 -15.51
CA ARG A 174 29.17 -17.60 -15.89
C ARG A 174 30.30 -16.65 -15.56
N GLN A 175 30.88 -16.83 -14.37
CA GLN A 175 32.19 -16.32 -14.05
C GLN A 175 33.22 -17.20 -14.74
#